data_AF-A0A7X7X8Y9-F1
#
_entry.id   AF-A0A7X7X8Y9-F1
#
_cell.length_a   1.000
_cell.length_b   1.000
_cell.length_c   1.000
_cell.angle_alpha   90.00
_cell.angle_beta   90.00
_cell.angle_gamma   90.00
#
_symmetry.space_group_name_H-M   'P 1'
#
loop_
_entity.id
_entity.type
_entity.pdbx_description
1 polymer ?
#
loop_
_entity_poly.entity_id
_entity_poly.type
_entity_poly.pdbx_seq_one_letter_code
_entity_poly.pdbx_strand_id
1 'polypeptide(L)'
;MLGLATTDNKVAIRRTWDKPIINGFYQQIGRKLSYFGLPGPDIRDFIDWGEFLGWKTGVEFISARSQDQNEQKKKINKLQTNIMLQGFNNEWELRRGSLEDIVMEYTDIDGKKPAKLILEPGRKPRMEYELHNWDFQGGLGYRTKKGEEAKRIEAIKTCIALQKNHAFIFFLTLNVRHTLGDELMVYLEKQADELQSIEHKEILHWYAQQGTKHGTEHLRLKAVVPLFIRKVSEVHSFDCYCYPPIYYEGWKEHLVHYAFILSPKRTVLPSFSSQNILQVIELPIMHAKNGIIQLADEQHPGFILDSQDSSPEFLEKGVLLK
;
A
#
# COMPACT_ATOMS: atom_id res chain seq x y z
N MET A 1 -5.96 3.91 22.88
CA MET A 1 -6.47 3.34 21.60
C MET A 1 -5.70 2.06 21.26
N LEU A 2 -6.39 0.91 21.31
CA LEU A 2 -5.81 -0.45 21.28
C LEU A 2 -5.06 -0.73 19.98
N GLY A 3 -3.88 -1.33 20.08
CA GLY A 3 -3.18 -1.89 18.92
C GLY A 3 -4.09 -2.91 18.23
N LEU A 4 -4.06 -2.95 16.91
CA LEU A 4 -4.78 -3.97 16.17
C LEU A 4 -4.25 -5.33 16.64
N ALA A 5 -5.07 -6.07 17.39
CA ALA A 5 -4.85 -7.49 17.57
C ALA A 5 -4.77 -8.07 16.14
N THR A 6 -3.66 -8.77 15.86
CA THR A 6 -3.49 -9.45 14.58
C THR A 6 -4.65 -10.42 14.40
N THR A 7 -5.48 -10.19 13.37
CA THR A 7 -6.54 -11.12 12.99
C THR A 7 -5.98 -12.22 12.11
N ASP A 8 -6.64 -13.38 12.05
CA ASP A 8 -6.24 -14.46 11.15
C ASP A 8 -6.18 -14.00 9.69
N ASN A 9 -7.06 -13.07 9.29
CA ASN A 9 -7.03 -12.43 7.97
C ASN A 9 -5.73 -11.67 7.72
N LYS A 10 -5.24 -10.86 8.68
CA LYS A 10 -3.95 -10.17 8.55
C LYS A 10 -2.77 -11.15 8.50
N VAL A 11 -2.85 -12.26 9.23
CA VAL A 11 -1.82 -13.31 9.17
C VAL A 11 -1.79 -13.94 7.78
N ALA A 12 -2.96 -14.28 7.23
CA ALA A 12 -3.08 -14.86 5.90
C ALA A 12 -2.50 -13.93 4.84
N ILE A 13 -2.93 -12.66 4.79
CA ILE A 13 -2.39 -11.67 3.85
C ILE A 13 -0.87 -11.59 3.96
N ARG A 14 -0.34 -11.40 5.18
CA ARG A 14 1.11 -11.27 5.39
C ARG A 14 1.91 -12.49 4.93
N ARG A 15 1.40 -13.71 5.20
CA ARG A 15 2.17 -14.97 5.03
C ARG A 15 1.92 -15.67 3.71
N THR A 16 0.70 -15.60 3.19
CA THR A 16 0.28 -16.32 1.99
C THR A 16 0.13 -15.41 0.77
N TRP A 17 0.05 -14.09 0.95
CA TRP A 17 -0.04 -13.13 -0.15
C TRP A 17 1.24 -12.29 -0.30
N ASP A 18 1.58 -11.53 0.74
CA ASP A 18 2.70 -10.57 0.68
C ASP A 18 4.05 -11.28 0.61
N LYS A 19 4.21 -12.34 1.41
CA LYS A 19 5.47 -13.08 1.51
C LYS A 19 5.91 -13.68 0.17
N PRO A 20 5.06 -14.34 -0.63
CA PRO A 20 5.39 -14.75 -1.99
C PRO A 20 5.84 -13.60 -2.91
N ILE A 21 5.13 -12.45 -2.87
CA ILE A 21 5.47 -11.27 -3.67
C ILE A 21 6.86 -10.75 -3.29
N ILE A 22 7.12 -10.63 -1.98
CA ILE A 22 8.42 -10.22 -1.44
C ILE A 22 9.52 -11.19 -1.87
N ASN A 23 9.28 -12.50 -1.75
CA ASN A 23 10.26 -13.50 -2.15
C ASN A 23 10.60 -13.38 -3.64
N GLY A 24 9.59 -13.27 -4.51
CA GLY A 24 9.80 -13.09 -5.95
C GLY A 24 10.68 -11.87 -6.26
N PHE A 25 10.39 -10.73 -5.63
CA PHE A 25 11.17 -9.51 -5.80
C PHE A 25 12.59 -9.63 -5.21
N TYR A 26 12.73 -10.30 -4.07
CA TYR A 26 14.04 -10.62 -3.46
C TYR A 26 14.91 -11.47 -4.39
N GLN A 27 14.35 -12.51 -5.01
CA GLN A 27 15.07 -13.34 -5.98
C GLN A 27 15.50 -12.54 -7.21
N GLN A 28 14.67 -11.59 -7.67
CA GLN A 28 14.99 -10.73 -8.81
C GLN A 28 16.13 -9.75 -8.51
N ILE A 29 16.12 -9.11 -7.33
CA ILE A 29 17.15 -8.14 -6.94
C ILE A 29 18.46 -8.85 -6.51
N GLY A 30 18.36 -10.06 -5.94
CA GLY A 30 19.51 -10.85 -5.50
C GLY A 30 20.17 -10.36 -4.21
N ARG A 31 19.48 -9.51 -3.43
CA ARG A 31 19.92 -9.08 -2.09
C ARG A 31 18.72 -8.78 -1.20
N LYS A 32 18.99 -8.74 0.11
CA LYS A 32 17.99 -8.38 1.12
C LYS A 32 17.41 -6.98 0.88
N LEU A 33 16.11 -6.85 1.13
CA LEU A 33 15.31 -5.66 0.88
C LEU A 33 15.35 -4.72 2.09
N SER A 34 15.49 -3.42 1.84
CA SER A 34 15.36 -2.37 2.86
C SER A 34 13.89 -2.03 3.05
N TYR A 35 13.41 -2.13 4.28
CA TYR A 35 12.02 -1.92 4.65
C TYR A 35 11.78 -0.50 5.18
N PHE A 36 10.65 0.10 4.78
CA PHE A 36 10.10 1.33 5.37
C PHE A 36 8.59 1.18 5.61
N GLY A 37 8.12 1.37 6.85
CA GLY A 37 6.69 1.20 7.11
C GLY A 37 6.28 1.15 8.56
N LEU A 38 5.09 0.60 8.82
CA LEU A 38 4.40 0.56 10.11
C LEU A 38 4.38 -0.86 10.72
N PRO A 39 5.49 -1.38 11.28
CA PRO A 39 5.58 -2.78 11.73
C PRO A 39 4.70 -3.12 12.95
N GLY A 40 4.18 -2.09 13.63
CA GLY A 40 3.45 -2.22 14.88
C GLY A 40 4.31 -2.77 16.04
N PRO A 41 3.74 -2.84 17.26
CA PRO A 41 4.49 -3.25 18.43
C PRO A 41 4.89 -4.73 18.43
N ASP A 42 4.17 -5.57 17.69
CA ASP A 42 4.45 -7.01 17.60
C ASP A 42 5.42 -7.37 16.46
N ILE A 43 5.87 -6.37 15.67
CA ILE A 43 6.88 -6.49 14.59
C ILE A 43 6.66 -7.69 13.67
N ARG A 44 5.39 -8.06 13.43
CA ARG A 44 5.04 -9.31 12.75
C ARG A 44 5.58 -9.35 11.32
N ASP A 45 5.63 -8.20 10.67
CA ASP A 45 6.24 -8.01 9.35
C ASP A 45 7.72 -8.42 9.35
N PHE A 46 8.46 -8.04 10.39
CA PHE A 46 9.88 -8.39 10.51
C PHE A 46 10.10 -9.86 10.82
N ILE A 47 9.19 -10.47 11.57
CA ILE A 47 9.26 -11.89 11.90
C ILE A 47 8.92 -12.73 10.66
N ASP A 48 7.78 -12.45 10.01
CA ASP A 48 7.26 -13.29 8.93
C ASP A 48 8.05 -13.12 7.62
N TRP A 49 8.67 -11.95 7.39
CA TRP A 49 9.47 -11.64 6.20
C TRP A 49 10.98 -11.58 6.45
N GLY A 50 11.45 -11.82 7.68
CA GLY A 50 12.80 -11.49 8.13
C GLY A 50 13.95 -12.08 7.30
N GLU A 51 13.73 -13.23 6.67
CA GLU A 51 14.71 -13.87 5.77
C GLU A 51 15.03 -13.01 4.52
N PHE A 52 14.06 -12.21 4.06
CA PHE A 52 14.20 -11.33 2.89
C PHE A 52 14.64 -9.90 3.26
N LEU A 53 14.55 -9.52 4.54
CA LEU A 53 14.76 -8.14 4.99
C LEU A 53 16.19 -7.88 5.47
N GLY A 54 16.75 -6.77 5.00
CA GLY A 54 18.02 -6.20 5.46
C GLY A 54 17.75 -5.08 6.46
N TRP A 55 18.04 -3.84 6.07
CA TRP A 55 17.78 -2.66 6.89
C TRP A 55 16.27 -2.41 7.09
N LYS A 56 15.84 -2.07 8.31
CA LYS A 56 14.42 -1.88 8.67
C LYS A 56 14.18 -0.51 9.31
N THR A 57 13.47 0.37 8.62
CA THR A 57 12.99 1.63 9.21
C THR A 57 11.52 1.51 9.57
N GLY A 58 11.24 1.38 10.87
CA GLY A 58 9.88 1.39 11.40
C GLY A 58 9.44 2.82 11.73
N VAL A 59 8.17 3.12 11.48
CA VAL A 59 7.52 4.37 11.89
C VAL A 59 6.48 4.05 12.96
N GLU A 60 6.44 4.84 14.04
CA GLU A 60 5.38 4.77 15.04
C GLU A 60 4.77 6.16 15.26
N PHE A 61 3.44 6.23 15.18
CA PHE A 61 2.69 7.46 15.37
C PHE A 61 2.74 7.95 16.82
N ILE A 62 3.05 9.23 17.01
CA ILE A 62 3.04 9.90 18.31
C ILE A 62 1.87 10.88 18.35
N SER A 63 1.01 10.74 19.37
CA SER A 63 -0.13 11.61 19.62
C SER A 63 0.35 12.74 20.52
N ALA A 64 -0.05 13.97 20.20
CA ALA A 64 0.23 15.12 21.05
C ALA A 64 -0.62 15.13 22.34
N ARG A 65 -1.62 14.24 22.47
CA ARG A 65 -2.54 14.21 23.62
C ARG A 65 -1.92 13.47 24.81
N SER A 66 -1.91 14.11 25.99
CA SER A 66 -1.26 13.61 27.21
C SER A 66 -1.74 12.23 27.67
N GLN A 67 -3.04 11.94 27.57
CA GLN A 67 -3.60 10.62 27.94
C GLN A 67 -3.07 9.47 27.07
N ASP A 68 -2.69 9.73 25.82
CA ASP A 68 -2.16 8.72 24.90
C ASP A 68 -0.66 8.45 25.10
N GLN A 69 0.08 9.37 25.74
CA GLN A 69 1.53 9.30 25.82
C GLN A 69 2.04 8.07 26.60
N ASN A 70 1.35 7.68 27.67
CA ASN A 70 1.74 6.50 28.46
C ASN A 70 1.48 5.19 27.70
N GLU A 71 0.37 5.08 26.98
CA GLU A 71 0.09 3.93 26.11
C GLU A 71 1.10 3.85 24.96
N GLN A 72 1.47 5.00 24.37
CA GLN A 72 2.46 5.06 23.29
C GLN A 72 3.85 4.67 23.76
N LYS A 73 4.28 5.14 24.94
CA LYS A 73 5.53 4.68 25.56
C LYS A 73 5.53 3.16 25.73
N LYS A 74 4.42 2.56 26.20
CA LYS A 74 4.30 1.10 26.30
C LYS A 74 4.41 0.40 24.93
N LYS A 75 3.77 0.93 23.89
CA LYS A 75 3.85 0.38 22.53
C LYS A 75 5.28 0.43 21.98
N ILE A 76 5.95 1.58 22.12
CA ILE A 76 7.34 1.77 21.66
C ILE A 76 8.28 0.84 22.43
N ASN A 77 8.15 0.75 23.76
CA ASN A 77 8.95 -0.15 24.58
C ASN A 77 8.73 -1.61 24.17
N LYS A 78 7.48 -2.02 23.92
CA LYS A 78 7.15 -3.36 23.43
C LYS A 78 7.78 -3.64 22.07
N LEU A 79 7.68 -2.69 21.14
CA LEU A 79 8.31 -2.76 19.83
C LEU A 79 9.83 -2.97 19.97
N GLN A 80 10.52 -2.10 20.71
CA GLN A 80 11.97 -2.17 20.91
C GLN A 80 12.40 -3.47 21.62
N THR A 81 11.62 -3.94 22.60
CA THR A 81 11.87 -5.20 23.28
C THR A 81 11.77 -6.37 22.29
N ASN A 82 10.73 -6.39 21.46
CA ASN A 82 10.55 -7.45 20.47
C ASN A 82 11.68 -7.44 19.43
N ILE A 83 12.12 -6.25 18.96
CA ILE A 83 13.28 -6.12 18.07
C ILE A 83 14.53 -6.74 18.70
N MET A 84 14.77 -6.44 19.98
CA MET A 84 15.92 -6.96 20.71
C MET A 84 15.87 -8.48 20.85
N LEU A 85 14.71 -9.03 21.23
CA LEU A 85 14.50 -10.47 21.38
C LEU A 85 14.65 -11.24 20.06
N GLN A 86 14.33 -10.61 18.93
CA GLN A 86 14.51 -11.21 17.60
C GLN A 86 15.92 -10.99 17.01
N GLY A 87 16.81 -10.28 17.71
CA GLY A 87 18.20 -10.08 17.27
C GLY A 87 18.37 -9.06 16.13
N PHE A 88 17.37 -8.20 15.86
CA PHE A 88 17.44 -7.22 14.78
C PHE A 88 18.18 -5.92 15.14
N ASN A 89 18.90 -5.88 16.27
CA ASN A 89 19.45 -4.66 16.87
C ASN A 89 20.38 -3.84 15.96
N ASN A 90 21.08 -4.48 15.03
CA ASN A 90 22.09 -3.82 14.19
C ASN A 90 21.57 -3.37 12.82
N GLU A 91 20.32 -3.70 12.47
CA GLU A 91 19.76 -3.46 11.12
C GLU A 91 18.39 -2.79 11.19
N TRP A 92 18.19 -1.90 12.17
CA TRP A 92 16.89 -1.27 12.37
C TRP A 92 16.98 0.15 12.93
N GLU A 93 15.93 0.93 12.67
CA GLU A 93 15.68 2.20 13.36
C GLU A 93 14.18 2.49 13.52
N LEU A 94 13.85 3.26 14.56
CA LEU A 94 12.52 3.85 14.76
C LEU A 94 12.50 5.31 14.35
N ARG A 95 11.51 5.72 13.56
CA ARG A 95 11.13 7.12 13.33
C ARG A 95 9.80 7.42 14.03
N ARG A 96 9.71 8.58 14.66
CA ARG A 96 8.57 8.96 15.48
C ARG A 96 7.76 10.05 14.80
N GLY A 97 6.47 9.82 14.56
CA GLY A 97 5.61 10.77 13.86
C GLY A 97 4.61 10.10 12.94
N SER A 98 3.83 10.90 12.23
CA SER A 98 3.01 10.40 11.12
C SER A 98 3.92 10.02 9.96
N LEU A 99 3.68 8.84 9.38
CA LEU A 99 4.41 8.37 8.21
C LEU A 99 4.30 9.39 7.06
N GLU A 100 3.11 9.98 6.91
CA GLU A 100 2.84 11.01 5.92
C GLU A 100 3.76 12.24 6.11
N ASP A 101 3.92 12.74 7.34
CA ASP A 101 4.83 13.86 7.62
C ASP A 101 6.29 13.49 7.34
N ILE A 102 6.74 12.33 7.79
CA ILE A 102 8.14 11.90 7.61
C ILE A 102 8.53 11.84 6.12
N VAL A 103 7.60 11.40 5.27
CA VAL A 103 7.83 11.31 3.83
C VAL A 103 7.84 12.69 3.18
N MET A 104 6.94 13.58 3.57
CA MET A 104 6.81 14.93 2.97
C MET A 104 7.85 15.92 3.49
N GLU A 105 8.17 15.85 4.79
CA GLU A 105 9.09 16.76 5.48
C GLU A 105 10.52 16.22 5.57
N TYR A 106 10.75 14.96 5.18
CA TYR A 106 12.04 14.26 5.19
C TYR A 106 12.63 13.95 6.56
N THR A 107 12.01 14.40 7.65
CA THR A 107 12.42 14.12 9.03
C THR A 107 11.24 13.71 9.89
N ASP A 108 11.55 13.01 10.98
CA ASP A 108 10.60 12.71 12.03
C ASP A 108 10.45 13.87 13.03
N ILE A 109 9.59 13.72 14.04
CA ILE A 109 9.33 14.80 15.02
C ILE A 109 10.56 15.16 15.86
N ASP A 110 11.57 14.29 15.90
CA ASP A 110 12.83 14.49 16.61
C ASP A 110 13.91 15.06 15.66
N GLY A 111 13.55 15.45 14.43
CA GLY A 111 14.44 15.99 13.40
C GLY A 111 15.33 14.93 12.73
N LYS A 112 15.04 13.64 12.92
CA LYS A 112 15.86 12.54 12.37
C LYS A 112 15.32 12.10 11.02
N LYS A 113 16.20 12.02 10.03
CA LYS A 113 15.85 11.46 8.72
C LYS A 113 15.81 9.93 8.74
N PRO A 114 15.02 9.27 7.88
CA PRO A 114 15.15 7.84 7.60
C PRO A 114 16.55 7.48 7.06
N ALA A 115 17.07 6.31 7.42
CA ALA A 115 18.44 5.89 7.09
C ALA A 115 18.69 5.78 5.58
N LYS A 116 17.71 5.28 4.81
CA LYS A 116 17.79 5.19 3.35
C LYS A 116 17.26 6.43 2.63
N LEU A 117 17.07 7.56 3.34
CA LEU A 117 16.79 8.85 2.72
C LEU A 117 18.11 9.60 2.45
N ILE A 118 18.30 9.94 1.18
CA ILE A 118 19.50 10.58 0.67
C ILE A 118 19.16 12.02 0.30
N LEU A 119 19.80 12.93 1.02
CA LEU A 119 19.69 14.38 0.86
C LEU A 119 21.10 14.89 0.55
N GLU A 120 21.37 15.13 -0.72
CA GLU A 120 22.67 15.61 -1.20
C GLU A 120 22.51 17.04 -1.74
N PRO A 121 23.38 18.00 -1.34
CA PRO A 121 23.32 19.37 -1.87
C PRO A 121 23.34 19.40 -3.40
N GLY A 122 22.43 20.16 -4.00
CA GLY A 122 22.32 20.28 -5.46
C GLY A 122 21.68 19.08 -6.17
N ARG A 123 21.20 18.07 -5.44
CA ARG A 123 20.47 16.92 -5.99
C ARG A 123 19.06 16.84 -5.42
N LYS A 124 18.15 16.24 -6.19
CA LYS A 124 16.79 15.99 -5.72
C LYS A 124 16.83 14.91 -4.61
N PRO A 125 16.05 15.07 -3.53
CA PRO A 125 15.89 14.03 -2.50
C PRO A 125 15.50 12.69 -3.12
N ARG A 126 16.02 11.60 -2.55
CA ARG A 126 15.69 10.23 -2.99
C ARG A 126 15.69 9.24 -1.83
N MET A 127 14.81 8.25 -1.90
CA MET A 127 14.76 7.11 -1.00
C MET A 127 15.27 5.85 -1.69
N GLU A 128 15.92 4.96 -0.94
CA GLU A 128 16.39 3.65 -1.40
C GLU A 128 15.80 2.55 -0.50
N TYR A 129 14.47 2.43 -0.54
CA TYR A 129 13.74 1.38 0.16
C TYR A 129 13.04 0.50 -0.87
N GLU A 130 13.39 -0.78 -0.88
CA GLU A 130 12.83 -1.77 -1.80
C GLU A 130 11.44 -2.29 -1.36
N LEU A 131 11.07 -2.11 -0.08
CA LEU A 131 9.78 -2.54 0.45
C LEU A 131 9.12 -1.46 1.32
N HIS A 132 7.96 -0.98 0.89
CA HIS A 132 7.10 -0.08 1.66
C HIS A 132 5.88 -0.82 2.18
N ASN A 133 5.64 -0.77 3.50
CA ASN A 133 4.41 -1.28 4.09
C ASN A 133 3.63 -0.20 4.84
N TRP A 134 2.64 0.38 4.17
CA TRP A 134 1.82 1.47 4.67
C TRP A 134 0.46 0.90 5.13
N ASP A 135 0.48 0.19 6.27
CA ASP A 135 -0.70 -0.40 6.91
C ASP A 135 -1.49 0.65 7.72
N PHE A 136 -2.20 1.55 7.03
CA PHE A 136 -2.93 2.63 7.70
C PHE A 136 -4.21 2.14 8.39
N GLN A 137 -4.50 2.73 9.54
CA GLN A 137 -5.77 2.59 10.26
C GLN A 137 -6.87 3.54 9.74
N GLY A 138 -6.75 4.05 8.51
CA GLY A 138 -7.69 5.02 7.97
C GLY A 138 -7.80 4.98 6.45
N GLY A 139 -8.83 5.61 5.89
CA GLY A 139 -9.12 5.56 4.45
C GLY A 139 -8.22 6.43 3.57
N LEU A 140 -8.40 6.34 2.26
CA LEU A 140 -7.51 6.96 1.26
C LEU A 140 -7.25 8.46 1.50
N GLY A 141 -8.25 9.19 1.99
CA GLY A 141 -8.12 10.60 2.31
C GLY A 141 -9.07 11.03 3.41
N TYR A 142 -8.55 11.90 4.26
CA TYR A 142 -9.34 12.71 5.19
C TYR A 142 -9.03 14.16 4.91
N ARG A 143 -10.04 14.95 4.56
CA ARG A 143 -9.87 16.40 4.44
C ARG A 143 -9.43 16.96 5.79
N THR A 144 -8.40 17.81 5.78
CA THR A 144 -8.02 18.56 6.97
C THR A 144 -9.15 19.50 7.39
N LYS A 145 -9.10 20.02 8.63
CA LYS A 145 -10.08 21.02 9.12
C LYS A 145 -10.16 22.29 8.27
N LYS A 146 -9.15 22.56 7.42
CA LYS A 146 -9.10 23.69 6.49
C LYS A 146 -9.58 23.34 5.08
N GLY A 147 -9.99 22.10 4.83
CA GLY A 147 -10.64 21.69 3.58
C GLY A 147 -9.72 21.49 2.37
N GLU A 148 -8.41 21.73 2.50
CA GLU A 148 -7.54 21.94 1.33
C GLU A 148 -6.93 20.65 0.76
N GLU A 149 -6.44 19.68 1.55
CA GLU A 149 -5.75 18.50 0.99
C GLU A 149 -5.91 17.22 1.82
N ALA A 150 -5.99 16.07 1.12
CA ALA A 150 -5.91 14.75 1.71
C ALA A 150 -4.44 14.35 1.86
N LYS A 151 -3.84 14.66 3.02
CA LYS A 151 -2.42 14.44 3.36
C LYS A 151 -1.82 13.11 2.88
N ARG A 152 -2.60 12.03 2.95
CA ARG A 152 -2.18 10.68 2.52
C ARG A 152 -1.95 10.58 1.01
N ILE A 153 -2.78 11.23 0.20
CA ILE A 153 -2.62 11.28 -1.26
C ILE A 153 -1.30 11.97 -1.62
N GLU A 154 -0.99 13.10 -0.98
CA GLU A 154 0.26 13.84 -1.21
C GLU A 154 1.49 13.08 -0.70
N ALA A 155 1.38 12.39 0.44
CA ALA A 155 2.44 11.51 0.93
C ALA A 155 2.73 10.36 -0.03
N ILE A 156 1.69 9.72 -0.60
CA ILE A 156 1.85 8.65 -1.60
C ILE A 156 2.56 9.19 -2.86
N LYS A 157 2.11 10.33 -3.39
CA LYS A 157 2.76 10.98 -4.55
C LYS A 157 4.23 11.28 -4.26
N THR A 158 4.50 11.86 -3.10
CA THR A 158 5.85 12.17 -2.66
C THR A 158 6.71 10.91 -2.53
N CYS A 159 6.19 9.84 -1.94
CA CYS A 159 6.91 8.57 -1.81
C CYS A 159 7.33 8.00 -3.17
N ILE A 160 6.40 7.91 -4.12
CA ILE A 160 6.69 7.43 -5.47
C ILE A 160 7.72 8.33 -6.16
N ALA A 161 7.61 9.65 -6.02
CA ALA A 161 8.58 10.59 -6.56
C ALA A 161 9.99 10.43 -5.97
N LEU A 162 10.09 10.21 -4.65
CA LEU A 162 11.36 9.98 -3.94
C LEU A 162 12.04 8.68 -4.35
N GLN A 163 11.28 7.69 -4.82
CA GLN A 163 11.82 6.41 -5.28
C GLN A 163 12.33 6.45 -6.72
N LYS A 164 12.33 7.61 -7.39
CA LYS A 164 12.68 7.70 -8.81
C LYS A 164 13.98 6.93 -9.13
N ASN A 165 13.90 6.04 -10.13
CA ASN A 165 14.97 5.12 -10.57
C ASN A 165 15.31 3.97 -9.60
N HIS A 166 14.51 3.73 -8.55
CA HIS A 166 14.66 2.63 -7.61
C HIS A 166 13.42 1.74 -7.70
N ALA A 167 13.60 0.44 -7.98
CA ALA A 167 12.47 -0.48 -8.00
C ALA A 167 12.02 -0.81 -6.57
N PHE A 168 10.71 -0.89 -6.34
CA PHE A 168 10.20 -1.21 -5.01
C PHE A 168 8.82 -1.87 -5.04
N ILE A 169 8.53 -2.62 -3.97
CA ILE A 169 7.19 -3.08 -3.62
C ILE A 169 6.50 -2.00 -2.79
N PHE A 170 5.24 -1.74 -3.10
CA PHE A 170 4.40 -0.87 -2.30
C PHE A 170 3.16 -1.62 -1.80
N PHE A 171 3.14 -1.94 -0.52
CA PHE A 171 1.96 -2.41 0.19
C PHE A 171 1.22 -1.26 0.83
N LEU A 172 -0.09 -1.21 0.59
CA LEU A 172 -0.97 -0.17 1.08
C LEU A 172 -2.23 -0.81 1.65
N THR A 173 -2.52 -0.59 2.93
CA THR A 173 -3.80 -0.96 3.53
C THR A 173 -4.58 0.29 3.85
N LEU A 174 -5.87 0.31 3.48
CA LEU A 174 -6.77 1.43 3.72
C LEU A 174 -8.05 0.94 4.38
N ASN A 175 -8.58 1.74 5.31
CA ASN A 175 -9.94 1.57 5.78
C ASN A 175 -10.92 1.95 4.67
N VAL A 176 -12.00 1.17 4.53
CA VAL A 176 -13.06 1.43 3.55
C VAL A 176 -13.76 2.77 3.84
N ARG A 177 -13.82 3.21 5.10
CA ARG A 177 -14.39 4.51 5.47
C ARG A 177 -13.40 5.64 5.16
N HIS A 178 -13.87 6.65 4.44
CA HIS A 178 -13.15 7.90 4.14
C HIS A 178 -14.10 9.10 4.10
N THR A 179 -13.55 10.31 4.02
CA THR A 179 -14.34 11.56 3.95
C THR A 179 -14.21 12.31 2.62
N LEU A 180 -13.74 11.63 1.57
CA LEU A 180 -13.59 12.18 0.22
C LEU A 180 -14.92 12.42 -0.54
N GLY A 181 -16.07 12.03 0.02
CA GLY A 181 -17.38 12.24 -0.61
C GLY A 181 -17.44 11.73 -2.06
N ASP A 182 -18.01 12.54 -2.94
CA ASP A 182 -18.26 12.22 -4.35
C ASP A 182 -17.01 12.31 -5.25
N GLU A 183 -15.86 12.74 -4.72
CA GLU A 183 -14.63 12.90 -5.50
C GLU A 183 -14.18 11.59 -6.15
N LEU A 184 -14.39 10.45 -5.46
CA LEU A 184 -14.02 9.14 -5.97
C LEU A 184 -14.92 8.70 -7.14
N MET A 185 -16.21 9.05 -7.08
CA MET A 185 -17.15 8.81 -8.17
C MET A 185 -16.78 9.66 -9.38
N VAL A 186 -16.58 10.97 -9.19
CA VAL A 186 -16.18 11.90 -10.25
C VAL A 186 -14.84 11.49 -10.88
N TYR A 187 -13.90 10.98 -10.08
CA TYR A 187 -12.64 10.45 -10.59
C TYR A 187 -12.86 9.28 -11.56
N LEU A 188 -13.67 8.30 -11.18
CA LEU A 188 -13.95 7.13 -12.02
C LEU A 188 -14.75 7.49 -13.28
N GLU A 189 -15.73 8.39 -13.18
CA GLU A 189 -16.49 8.89 -14.33
C GLU A 189 -15.58 9.59 -15.36
N LYS A 190 -14.69 10.46 -14.90
CA LYS A 190 -13.70 11.10 -15.79
C LYS A 190 -12.75 10.10 -16.44
N GLN A 191 -12.32 9.08 -15.69
CA GLN A 191 -11.50 8.01 -16.26
C GLN A 191 -12.28 7.19 -17.30
N ALA A 192 -13.59 6.98 -17.11
CA ALA A 192 -14.45 6.34 -18.10
C ALA A 192 -14.54 7.18 -19.39
N ASP A 193 -14.70 8.50 -19.28
CA ASP A 193 -14.79 9.38 -20.44
C ASP A 193 -13.54 9.33 -21.34
N GLU A 194 -12.36 9.09 -20.77
CA GLU A 194 -11.09 8.94 -21.48
C GLU A 194 -10.98 7.62 -22.27
N LEU A 195 -11.81 6.61 -21.96
CA LEU A 195 -11.79 5.32 -22.64
C LEU A 195 -12.53 5.36 -23.98
N GLN A 196 -12.10 4.50 -24.92
CA GLN A 196 -12.78 4.36 -26.22
C GLN A 196 -13.82 3.23 -26.22
N SER A 197 -13.60 2.18 -25.44
CA SER A 197 -14.48 0.99 -25.37
C SER A 197 -15.70 1.24 -24.48
N ILE A 198 -16.89 0.97 -25.01
CA ILE A 198 -18.17 1.08 -24.27
C ILE A 198 -18.18 0.14 -23.07
N GLU A 199 -17.74 -1.11 -23.25
CA GLU A 199 -17.67 -2.12 -22.19
C GLU A 199 -16.80 -1.65 -21.01
N HIS A 200 -15.64 -1.05 -21.30
CA HIS A 200 -14.74 -0.58 -20.24
C HIS A 200 -15.34 0.62 -19.49
N LYS A 201 -16.07 1.48 -20.21
CA LYS A 201 -16.81 2.59 -19.59
C LYS A 201 -17.87 2.06 -18.63
N GLU A 202 -18.63 1.05 -19.03
CA GLU A 202 -19.67 0.44 -18.21
C GLU A 202 -19.10 -0.13 -16.91
N ILE A 203 -17.93 -0.78 -16.95
CA ILE A 203 -17.23 -1.28 -15.76
C ILE A 203 -16.88 -0.12 -14.80
N LEU A 204 -16.29 0.96 -15.31
CA LEU A 204 -15.92 2.12 -14.47
C LEU A 204 -17.15 2.86 -13.92
N HIS A 205 -18.21 3.01 -14.70
CA HIS A 205 -19.47 3.58 -14.22
C HIS A 205 -20.10 2.69 -13.14
N TRP A 206 -20.06 1.37 -13.29
CA TRP A 206 -20.52 0.45 -12.26
C TRP A 206 -19.74 0.64 -10.95
N TYR A 207 -18.41 0.75 -11.03
CA TYR A 207 -17.57 1.05 -9.86
C TYR A 207 -17.87 2.43 -9.24
N ALA A 208 -18.11 3.46 -10.06
CA ALA A 208 -18.44 4.81 -9.60
C ALA A 208 -19.73 4.84 -8.76
N GLN A 209 -20.72 4.04 -9.18
CA GLN A 209 -22.00 3.89 -8.50
C GLN A 209 -21.94 3.09 -7.19
N GLN A 210 -20.89 2.29 -6.97
CA GLN A 210 -20.68 1.63 -5.67
C GLN A 210 -20.46 2.66 -4.56
N GLY A 211 -20.53 2.28 -3.28
CA GLY A 211 -20.40 3.23 -2.17
C GLY A 211 -21.66 4.05 -1.85
N THR A 212 -22.52 4.29 -2.85
CA THR A 212 -23.89 4.80 -2.63
C THR A 212 -24.78 3.75 -1.94
N LYS A 213 -24.54 2.47 -2.23
CA LYS A 213 -25.15 1.33 -1.54
C LYS A 213 -24.34 0.98 -0.29
N HIS A 214 -25.01 0.82 0.84
CA HIS A 214 -24.37 0.46 2.10
C HIS A 214 -23.52 -0.81 1.95
N GLY A 215 -22.24 -0.74 2.33
CA GLY A 215 -21.32 -1.88 2.33
C GLY A 215 -20.52 -2.10 1.05
N THR A 216 -20.77 -1.35 -0.03
CA THR A 216 -20.13 -1.59 -1.35
C THR A 216 -18.91 -0.70 -1.64
N GLU A 217 -18.53 0.21 -0.74
CA GLU A 217 -17.44 1.18 -0.97
C GLU A 217 -16.08 0.53 -1.27
N HIS A 218 -15.83 -0.68 -0.74
CA HIS A 218 -14.62 -1.45 -1.03
C HIS A 218 -14.47 -1.77 -2.53
N LEU A 219 -15.59 -1.96 -3.26
CA LEU A 219 -15.60 -2.16 -4.70
C LEU A 219 -15.23 -0.87 -5.45
N ARG A 220 -15.70 0.29 -4.99
CA ARG A 220 -15.27 1.58 -5.56
C ARG A 220 -13.77 1.77 -5.37
N LEU A 221 -13.29 1.55 -4.15
CA LEU A 221 -11.86 1.68 -3.82
C LEU A 221 -10.98 0.71 -4.62
N LYS A 222 -11.47 -0.50 -4.89
CA LYS A 222 -10.80 -1.50 -5.75
C LYS A 222 -10.47 -0.96 -7.13
N ALA A 223 -11.29 -0.09 -7.71
CA ALA A 223 -10.97 0.56 -8.98
C ALA A 223 -10.13 1.83 -8.78
N VAL A 224 -10.53 2.69 -7.84
CA VAL A 224 -9.89 4.00 -7.61
C VAL A 224 -8.42 3.87 -7.28
N VAL A 225 -8.06 3.04 -6.30
CA VAL A 225 -6.71 3.03 -5.73
C VAL A 225 -5.68 2.52 -6.75
N PRO A 226 -5.88 1.38 -7.45
CA PRO A 226 -4.93 0.95 -8.47
C PRO A 226 -4.78 1.94 -9.62
N LEU A 227 -5.87 2.54 -10.11
CA LEU A 227 -5.80 3.54 -11.17
C LEU A 227 -5.04 4.80 -10.72
N PHE A 228 -5.28 5.26 -9.49
CA PHE A 228 -4.57 6.38 -8.91
C PHE A 228 -3.07 6.11 -8.76
N ILE A 229 -2.70 4.99 -8.13
CA ILE A 229 -1.29 4.61 -7.93
C ILE A 229 -0.59 4.52 -9.27
N ARG A 230 -1.18 3.79 -10.23
CA ARG A 230 -0.64 3.68 -11.57
C ARG A 230 -0.42 5.03 -12.24
N LYS A 231 -1.42 5.92 -12.23
CA LYS A 231 -1.32 7.24 -12.86
C LYS A 231 -0.16 8.05 -12.28
N VAL A 232 0.01 8.01 -10.96
CA VAL A 232 1.13 8.68 -10.27
C VAL A 232 2.46 8.01 -10.62
N SER A 233 2.53 6.68 -10.63
CA SER A 233 3.71 5.90 -11.03
C SER A 233 4.18 6.25 -12.44
N GLU A 234 3.26 6.30 -13.41
CA GLU A 234 3.56 6.59 -14.81
C GLU A 234 4.14 8.00 -15.01
N VAL A 235 3.63 9.00 -14.28
CA VAL A 235 4.19 10.37 -14.24
C VAL A 235 5.64 10.38 -13.77
N HIS A 236 6.01 9.47 -12.87
CA HIS A 236 7.37 9.31 -12.36
C HIS A 236 8.20 8.26 -13.10
N SER A 237 7.77 7.86 -14.31
CA SER A 237 8.45 6.92 -15.19
C SER A 237 8.58 5.50 -14.60
N PHE A 238 7.58 5.03 -13.85
CA PHE A 238 7.47 3.64 -13.41
C PHE A 238 6.50 2.82 -14.27
N ASP A 239 6.85 1.56 -14.49
CA ASP A 239 5.92 0.49 -14.79
C ASP A 239 5.27 0.03 -13.50
N CYS A 240 3.96 0.24 -13.35
CA CYS A 240 3.22 -0.16 -12.17
C CYS A 240 2.46 -1.45 -12.45
N TYR A 241 2.84 -2.53 -11.76
CA TYR A 241 2.09 -3.77 -11.72
C TYR A 241 1.23 -3.82 -10.46
N CYS A 242 -0.08 -3.95 -10.64
CA CYS A 242 -1.10 -4.06 -9.62
C CYS A 242 -1.49 -5.53 -9.42
N TYR A 243 -1.49 -5.99 -8.17
CA TYR A 243 -2.05 -7.28 -7.78
C TYR A 243 -3.54 -7.15 -7.43
N PRO A 244 -4.31 -8.26 -7.46
CA PRO A 244 -5.67 -8.30 -6.96
C PRO A 244 -5.77 -7.73 -5.54
N PRO A 245 -6.63 -6.72 -5.28
CA PRO A 245 -6.81 -6.20 -3.94
C PRO A 245 -7.60 -7.16 -3.05
N ILE A 246 -7.30 -7.13 -1.75
CA ILE A 246 -7.91 -8.02 -0.77
C ILE A 246 -8.76 -7.21 0.21
N TYR A 247 -10.06 -7.43 0.20
CA TYR A 247 -10.98 -6.93 1.22
C TYR A 247 -11.05 -7.90 2.41
N TYR A 248 -11.04 -7.36 3.63
CA TYR A 248 -11.13 -8.17 4.84
C TYR A 248 -11.61 -7.37 6.06
N GLU A 249 -12.11 -8.11 7.04
CA GLU A 249 -12.42 -7.57 8.36
C GLU A 249 -11.18 -7.60 9.25
N GLY A 250 -10.77 -6.41 9.70
CA GLY A 250 -9.88 -6.21 10.83
C GLY A 250 -10.63 -6.32 12.16
N TRP A 251 -10.02 -5.88 13.25
CA TRP A 251 -10.64 -6.01 14.58
C TRP A 251 -11.96 -5.23 14.74
N LYS A 252 -12.06 -4.04 14.15
CA LYS A 252 -13.25 -3.14 14.20
C LYS A 252 -13.47 -2.36 12.91
N GLU A 253 -12.78 -2.74 11.85
CA GLU A 253 -12.72 -1.99 10.61
C GLU A 253 -12.74 -2.93 9.42
N HIS A 254 -13.30 -2.43 8.33
CA HIS A 254 -13.25 -3.07 7.03
C HIS A 254 -12.10 -2.45 6.27
N LEU A 255 -11.18 -3.29 5.80
CA LEU A 255 -9.92 -2.88 5.21
C LEU A 255 -9.82 -3.42 3.77
N VAL A 256 -9.13 -2.68 2.92
CA VAL A 256 -8.66 -3.18 1.62
C VAL A 256 -7.14 -3.08 1.59
N HIS A 257 -6.49 -4.20 1.34
CA HIS A 257 -5.06 -4.31 1.14
C HIS A 257 -4.73 -4.35 -0.35
N TYR A 258 -3.73 -3.58 -0.74
CA TYR A 258 -3.24 -3.46 -2.10
C TYR A 258 -1.74 -3.77 -2.13
N ALA A 259 -1.31 -4.44 -3.20
CA ALA A 259 0.09 -4.69 -3.48
C ALA A 259 0.44 -4.21 -4.89
N PHE A 260 1.57 -3.49 -4.99
CA PHE A 260 2.10 -2.97 -6.23
C PHE A 260 3.59 -3.29 -6.35
N ILE A 261 4.04 -3.58 -7.58
CA ILE A 261 5.47 -3.54 -7.93
C ILE A 261 5.67 -2.35 -8.86
N LEU A 262 6.60 -1.45 -8.51
CA LEU A 262 6.96 -0.30 -9.31
C LEU A 262 8.38 -0.48 -9.84
N SER A 263 8.47 -0.68 -11.16
CA SER A 263 9.74 -0.91 -11.86
C SER A 263 10.13 0.33 -12.68
N PRO A 264 11.25 1.00 -12.40
CA PRO A 264 11.62 2.22 -13.09
C PRO A 264 11.92 1.94 -14.57
N LYS A 265 11.37 2.76 -15.46
CA LYS A 265 11.71 2.76 -16.88
C LYS A 265 12.73 3.87 -17.15
N ARG A 266 13.72 3.58 -18.00
CA ARG A 266 14.72 4.55 -18.44
C ARG A 266 14.14 5.46 -19.52
N THR A 267 13.28 6.39 -19.12
CA THR A 267 12.66 7.38 -20.01
C THR A 267 12.60 8.76 -19.33
N VAL A 268 12.58 9.81 -20.15
CA VAL A 268 12.38 11.20 -19.71
C VAL A 268 10.90 11.60 -19.77
N LEU A 269 10.11 10.88 -20.58
CA LEU A 269 8.67 11.03 -20.69
C LEU A 269 7.94 10.14 -19.67
N PRO A 270 6.65 10.39 -19.40
CA PRO A 270 5.82 9.43 -18.67
C PRO A 270 5.93 8.04 -19.29
N SER A 271 6.02 7.01 -18.46
CA SER A 271 5.99 5.63 -18.91
C SER A 271 4.54 5.14 -19.04
N PHE A 272 4.37 4.03 -19.75
CA PHE A 272 3.13 3.27 -19.74
C PHE A 272 3.36 1.98 -18.99
N SER A 273 2.46 1.67 -18.06
CA SER A 273 2.51 0.40 -17.34
C SER A 273 2.13 -0.76 -18.26
N SER A 274 2.75 -1.90 -18.01
CA SER A 274 2.53 -3.16 -18.73
C SER A 274 1.08 -3.63 -18.68
N GLN A 275 0.43 -3.51 -17.52
CA GLN A 275 -1.01 -3.68 -17.40
C GLN A 275 -1.73 -2.46 -18.00
N ASN A 276 -2.64 -2.65 -18.96
CA ASN A 276 -3.51 -1.59 -19.48
C ASN A 276 -4.66 -1.28 -18.50
N ILE A 277 -5.46 -0.22 -18.75
CA ILE A 277 -6.50 0.21 -17.79
C ILE A 277 -7.52 -0.92 -17.55
N LEU A 278 -7.92 -1.61 -18.63
CA LEU A 278 -8.86 -2.72 -18.57
C LEU A 278 -8.35 -3.84 -17.64
N GLN A 279 -7.13 -4.29 -17.88
CA GLN A 279 -6.51 -5.34 -17.08
C GLN A 279 -6.46 -4.98 -15.58
N VAL A 280 -6.26 -3.71 -15.24
CA VAL A 280 -6.27 -3.24 -13.85
C VAL A 280 -7.69 -3.25 -13.26
N ILE A 281 -8.69 -2.76 -14.01
CA ILE A 281 -10.06 -2.70 -13.50
C ILE A 281 -10.79 -4.04 -13.53
N GLU A 282 -10.29 -5.02 -14.28
CA GLU A 282 -10.77 -6.40 -14.31
C GLU A 282 -10.08 -7.32 -13.30
N LEU A 283 -9.02 -6.86 -12.62
CA LEU A 283 -8.40 -7.64 -11.55
C LEU A 283 -9.49 -8.13 -10.58
N PRO A 284 -9.53 -9.42 -10.19
CA PRO A 284 -10.51 -9.87 -9.23
C PRO A 284 -10.34 -9.14 -7.91
N ILE A 285 -11.43 -8.86 -7.19
CA ILE A 285 -11.32 -8.55 -5.76
C ILE A 285 -11.32 -9.86 -4.97
N MET A 286 -10.37 -9.99 -4.06
CA MET A 286 -10.23 -11.14 -3.16
C MET A 286 -10.82 -10.80 -1.80
N HIS A 287 -11.33 -11.80 -1.09
CA HIS A 287 -11.76 -11.70 0.30
C HIS A 287 -10.85 -12.55 1.20
N ALA A 288 -10.37 -11.97 2.31
CA ALA A 288 -9.79 -12.75 3.39
C ALA A 288 -10.82 -12.91 4.53
N LYS A 289 -11.27 -14.14 4.75
CA LYS A 289 -12.24 -14.48 5.80
C LYS A 289 -11.76 -15.69 6.58
N ASN A 290 -11.72 -15.58 7.91
CA ASN A 290 -11.22 -16.61 8.81
C ASN A 290 -9.82 -17.13 8.42
N GLY A 291 -8.94 -16.24 7.96
CA GLY A 291 -7.57 -16.59 7.55
C GLY A 291 -7.46 -17.32 6.21
N ILE A 292 -8.53 -17.35 5.41
CA ILE A 292 -8.53 -17.93 4.06
C ILE A 292 -8.74 -16.81 3.04
N ILE A 293 -7.84 -16.73 2.05
CA ILE A 293 -7.95 -15.79 0.92
C ILE A 293 -8.63 -16.53 -0.24
N GLN A 294 -9.73 -15.98 -0.73
CA GLN A 294 -10.50 -16.54 -1.84
C GLN A 294 -11.09 -15.41 -2.70
N LEU A 295 -11.64 -15.74 -3.85
CA LEU A 295 -12.37 -14.77 -4.66
C LEU A 295 -13.58 -14.21 -3.88
N ALA A 296 -13.85 -12.92 -4.01
CA ALA A 296 -15.07 -12.34 -3.44
C ALA A 296 -16.31 -12.79 -4.22
N ASP A 297 -17.42 -12.94 -3.49
CA ASP A 297 -18.71 -13.33 -4.08
C ASP A 297 -19.27 -12.26 -5.03
N GLU A 298 -18.94 -10.98 -4.80
CA GLU A 298 -19.36 -9.86 -5.62
C GLU A 298 -18.19 -9.33 -6.46
N GLN A 299 -18.38 -9.28 -7.77
CA GLN A 299 -17.47 -8.71 -8.76
C GLN A 299 -18.25 -7.74 -9.67
N HIS A 300 -17.57 -7.02 -10.57
CA HIS A 300 -18.29 -6.25 -11.59
C HIS A 300 -19.08 -7.19 -12.52
N PRO A 301 -20.21 -6.75 -13.12
CA PRO A 301 -21.09 -7.62 -13.90
C PRO A 301 -20.43 -8.27 -15.13
N GLY A 302 -19.37 -7.64 -15.66
CA GLY A 302 -18.57 -8.18 -16.77
C GLY A 302 -17.46 -9.13 -16.34
N PHE A 303 -17.33 -9.46 -15.05
CA PHE A 303 -16.27 -10.36 -14.57
C PHE A 303 -16.57 -11.80 -14.99
N ILE A 304 -15.71 -12.37 -15.82
CA ILE A 304 -15.79 -13.77 -16.24
C ILE A 304 -14.64 -14.52 -15.58
N LEU A 305 -14.98 -15.51 -14.76
CA LEU A 305 -13.97 -16.42 -14.22
C LEU A 305 -13.56 -17.38 -15.33
N ASP A 306 -12.39 -17.16 -15.92
CA ASP A 306 -11.88 -18.10 -16.90
C ASP A 306 -11.51 -19.40 -16.18
N SER A 307 -12.13 -20.52 -16.60
CA SER A 307 -12.07 -21.80 -15.87
C SER A 307 -10.67 -22.41 -15.72
N GLN A 308 -9.66 -21.83 -16.38
CA GLN A 308 -8.25 -22.20 -16.27
C GLN A 308 -7.46 -21.40 -15.21
N ASP A 309 -7.94 -20.25 -14.74
CA ASP A 309 -7.26 -19.35 -13.78
C ASP A 309 -7.82 -19.52 -12.33
N SER A 310 -8.26 -20.73 -11.97
CA SER A 310 -8.76 -21.05 -10.60
C SER A 310 -7.65 -21.27 -9.57
N SER A 311 -6.38 -21.24 -9.99
CA SER A 311 -5.19 -21.32 -9.15
C SER A 311 -4.61 -19.90 -8.92
N PRO A 312 -3.92 -19.63 -7.81
CA PRO A 312 -3.24 -18.36 -7.56
C PRO A 312 -2.02 -18.09 -8.48
N GLU A 313 -2.12 -18.45 -9.76
CA GLU A 313 -1.14 -18.21 -10.83
C GLU A 313 -0.86 -16.72 -11.07
N PHE A 314 -1.74 -15.81 -10.64
CA PHE A 314 -1.49 -14.37 -10.68
C PHE A 314 -0.29 -13.95 -9.80
N LEU A 315 0.08 -14.74 -8.78
CA LEU A 315 1.30 -14.48 -7.99
C LEU A 315 2.57 -14.77 -8.80
N GLU A 316 2.53 -15.69 -9.76
CA GLU A 316 3.68 -16.01 -10.62
C GLU A 316 3.84 -15.00 -11.76
N LYS A 317 2.73 -14.52 -12.34
CA LYS A 317 2.72 -13.56 -13.47
C LYS A 317 3.32 -12.19 -13.09
N GLY A 318 3.15 -11.71 -11.86
CA GLY A 318 3.69 -10.42 -11.40
C GLY A 318 5.18 -10.40 -11.05
N VAL A 319 5.79 -11.57 -10.84
CA VAL A 319 7.21 -11.73 -10.45
C VAL A 319 8.15 -11.79 -11.66
N LEU A 320 7.62 -12.04 -12.86
CA LEU A 320 8.38 -12.30 -14.09
C LEU A 320 8.61 -11.07 -14.99
N LEU A 321 8.56 -9.85 -14.47
CA LEU A 321 8.91 -8.64 -15.24
C LEU A 321 10.43 -8.62 -15.52
N LYS A 322 10.82 -9.27 -16.62
CA LYS A 322 12.16 -9.24 -17.22
C LYS A 322 12.50 -7.87 -17.81
#